data_AF-A0A1Q8IW88-F1
#
_entry.id   AF-A0A1Q8IW88-F1
#
_cell.length_a   1.000
_cell.length_b   1.000
_cell.length_c   1.000
_cell.angle_alpha   90.00
_cell.angle_beta   90.00
_cell.angle_gamma   90.00
#
_symmetry.space_group_name_H-M   'P 1'
#
loop_
_entity.id
_entity.type
_entity.pdbx_description
1 polymer ?
#
loop_
_entity_poly.entity_id
_entity_poly.type
_entity_poly.pdbx_seq_one_letter_code
_entity_poly.pdbx_strand_id
1 'polypeptide(L)'
;MCISQAARAGVTIPEPIIRAVKLARAQLHAGGVDPETEAAFYSAMAHIASHAPYPNAKIAEDLRCCADVVSHAGITGRALATSDLNALAAARDAQREFDWSPAVEVPFYDAMSRMTESIAPVAGDTVGAEARKGARKAIRNYSLLAALLTLLVLVLSCLLFAIKQISADVEDRIKESDPMALRMHNQLQAYSSALSRANEQVNQRRSEDVLEQMQNSPEAVAIKDTLQKFAANNRQLYSDIERTRTISRLFFWLPNQLGQHLYALFGKPWGENWGIVKSLYGQNCPSADTGSVPDPNFALSNGMPPGSPPIVHTPPATADWECSTNSLRHALEIDVPLFDISTTSDQKNQQIPKDTVNQGFQKIALYQQIRATANYARDNILTFVGMTTGFVLPILYAWLGATAAILRKLRDDTAACLFHPEYSKVANRAHVTTAVIVGISIGLFSEMLQEGKSMSPLAVAFVAGYASDRFFQFIDRLVHALFPSDREQPEPPSEPKRERPAAAGETPLSAQT
;
A
#
# COMPACT_ATOMS: atom_id res chain seq x y z
N MET A 1 -18.87 -29.45 20.44
CA MET A 1 -17.69 -30.11 21.03
C MET A 1 -18.09 -31.12 22.10
N CYS A 2 -18.93 -30.75 23.08
CA CYS A 2 -19.39 -31.67 24.13
C CYS A 2 -20.14 -32.90 23.58
N ILE A 3 -21.06 -32.72 22.62
CA ILE A 3 -21.76 -33.85 21.97
C ILE A 3 -20.79 -34.82 21.30
N SER A 4 -19.79 -34.32 20.56
CA SER A 4 -18.79 -35.18 19.90
C SER A 4 -17.86 -35.86 20.89
N GLN A 5 -17.60 -35.24 22.05
CA GLN A 5 -16.82 -35.87 23.13
C GLN A 5 -17.64 -36.95 23.82
N ALA A 6 -18.88 -36.66 24.22
CA ALA A 6 -19.79 -37.63 24.83
C ALA A 6 -20.05 -38.82 23.88
N ALA A 7 -20.24 -38.58 22.58
CA ALA A 7 -20.37 -39.65 21.59
C ALA A 7 -19.09 -40.50 21.44
N ARG A 8 -17.90 -39.87 21.47
CA ARG A 8 -16.61 -40.59 21.44
C ARG A 8 -16.33 -41.39 22.71
N ALA A 9 -16.86 -40.91 23.82
CA ALA A 9 -16.76 -41.61 25.09
C ALA A 9 -17.75 -42.79 25.13
N GLY A 10 -18.77 -42.82 24.27
CA GLY A 10 -19.79 -43.88 24.29
C GLY A 10 -20.98 -43.54 25.20
N VAL A 11 -21.08 -42.29 25.66
CA VAL A 11 -22.29 -41.79 26.33
C VAL A 11 -23.38 -41.65 25.28
N THR A 12 -24.44 -42.45 25.42
CA THR A 12 -25.65 -42.31 24.62
C THR A 12 -26.39 -41.04 25.02
N ILE A 13 -26.28 -39.99 24.20
CA ILE A 13 -27.02 -38.75 24.39
C ILE A 13 -28.43 -38.94 23.77
N PRO A 14 -29.51 -38.70 24.53
CA PRO A 14 -30.86 -38.70 23.99
C PRO A 14 -31.00 -37.81 22.75
N GLU A 15 -31.67 -38.32 21.70
CA GLU A 15 -31.98 -37.56 20.47
C GLU A 15 -32.62 -36.18 20.71
N PRO A 16 -33.55 -35.96 21.66
CA PRO A 16 -34.12 -34.62 21.90
C PRO A 16 -33.06 -33.58 22.31
N ILE A 17 -32.02 -33.99 23.04
CA ILE A 17 -30.92 -33.12 23.47
C ILE A 17 -30.05 -32.75 22.27
N ILE A 18 -29.74 -33.72 21.41
CA ILE A 18 -29.00 -33.48 20.16
C ILE A 18 -29.78 -32.50 19.26
N ARG A 19 -31.11 -32.69 19.15
CA ARG A 19 -32.00 -31.82 18.38
C ARG A 19 -32.02 -30.40 18.92
N ALA A 20 -32.13 -30.21 20.24
CA ALA A 20 -32.10 -28.89 20.86
C ALA A 20 -30.81 -28.13 20.52
N VAL A 21 -29.64 -28.79 20.61
CA VAL A 21 -28.35 -28.18 20.27
C VAL A 21 -28.22 -27.86 18.78
N LYS A 22 -28.71 -28.74 17.90
CA LYS A 22 -28.71 -28.48 16.45
C LYS A 22 -29.62 -27.30 16.09
N LEU A 23 -30.80 -27.22 16.69
CA LEU A 23 -31.77 -26.14 16.46
C LEU A 23 -31.22 -24.79 16.91
N ALA A 24 -30.65 -24.72 18.12
CA ALA A 24 -30.03 -23.51 18.65
C ALA A 24 -28.88 -23.02 17.75
N ARG A 25 -28.05 -23.94 17.23
CA ARG A 25 -26.97 -23.59 16.29
C ARG A 25 -27.50 -23.04 14.96
N ALA A 26 -28.55 -23.65 14.41
CA ALA A 26 -29.15 -23.19 13.16
C ALA A 26 -29.73 -21.76 13.30
N GLN A 27 -30.43 -21.50 14.41
CA GLN A 27 -30.97 -20.18 14.74
C GLN A 27 -29.87 -19.14 14.97
N LEU A 28 -28.80 -19.48 15.69
CA LEU A 28 -27.65 -18.59 15.87
C LEU A 28 -27.01 -18.19 14.53
N HIS A 29 -26.91 -19.12 13.56
CA HIS A 29 -26.45 -18.81 12.21
C HIS A 29 -27.41 -17.92 11.42
N ALA A 30 -28.71 -17.94 11.74
CA ALA A 30 -29.72 -17.08 11.16
C ALA A 30 -29.79 -15.68 11.82
N GLY A 31 -28.98 -15.41 12.85
CA GLY A 31 -28.87 -14.09 13.48
C GLY A 31 -29.83 -13.83 14.64
N GLY A 32 -30.52 -14.85 15.17
CA GLY A 32 -31.38 -14.72 16.34
C GLY A 32 -31.74 -16.08 16.94
N VAL A 33 -31.83 -16.17 18.27
CA VAL A 33 -32.22 -17.40 18.99
C VAL A 33 -33.51 -17.10 19.75
N ASP A 34 -34.53 -17.94 19.54
CA ASP A 34 -35.80 -17.83 20.24
C ASP A 34 -35.66 -18.24 21.73
N PRO A 35 -36.33 -17.58 22.69
CA PRO A 35 -36.20 -17.89 24.11
C PRO A 35 -36.50 -19.34 24.48
N GLU A 36 -37.43 -20.00 23.77
CA GLU A 36 -37.75 -21.41 24.00
C GLU A 36 -36.60 -22.32 23.54
N THR A 37 -35.98 -21.98 22.41
CA THR A 37 -34.81 -22.70 21.88
C THR A 37 -33.58 -22.50 22.77
N GLU A 38 -33.41 -21.29 23.31
CA GLU A 38 -32.35 -20.98 24.28
C GLU A 38 -32.54 -21.78 25.59
N ALA A 39 -33.75 -21.82 26.14
CA ALA A 39 -34.06 -22.61 27.33
C ALA A 39 -33.84 -24.12 27.10
N ALA A 40 -34.29 -24.65 25.96
CA ALA A 40 -34.07 -26.03 25.56
C ALA A 40 -32.57 -26.34 25.39
N PHE A 41 -31.78 -25.40 24.86
CA PHE A 41 -30.34 -25.52 24.75
C PHE A 41 -29.65 -25.57 26.12
N TYR A 42 -30.01 -24.70 27.06
CA TYR A 42 -29.41 -24.74 28.41
C TYR A 42 -29.79 -26.00 29.18
N SER A 43 -31.03 -26.47 29.06
CA SER A 43 -31.45 -27.76 29.63
C SER A 43 -30.66 -28.92 29.04
N ALA A 44 -30.50 -28.95 27.71
CA ALA A 44 -29.66 -29.91 27.01
C ALA A 44 -28.20 -29.85 27.48
N MET A 45 -27.63 -28.66 27.66
CA MET A 45 -26.27 -28.46 28.16
C MET A 45 -26.11 -28.92 29.62
N ALA A 46 -27.06 -28.62 30.49
CA ALA A 46 -27.06 -29.07 31.89
C ALA A 46 -27.14 -30.60 31.96
N HIS A 47 -27.98 -31.22 31.13
CA HIS A 47 -28.05 -32.68 31.03
C HIS A 47 -26.76 -33.29 30.48
N ILE A 48 -26.17 -32.71 29.44
CA ILE A 48 -24.86 -33.17 28.93
C ILE A 48 -23.78 -33.01 29.99
N ALA A 49 -23.79 -31.91 30.75
CA ALA A 49 -22.80 -31.66 31.79
C ALA A 49 -22.94 -32.61 32.99
N SER A 50 -24.17 -32.96 33.39
CA SER A 50 -24.41 -33.89 34.49
C SER A 50 -24.18 -35.36 34.10
N HIS A 51 -24.26 -35.69 32.81
CA HIS A 51 -24.08 -37.05 32.29
C HIS A 51 -22.79 -37.25 31.49
N ALA A 52 -21.97 -36.22 31.32
CA ALA A 52 -20.61 -36.36 30.85
C ALA A 52 -19.77 -36.75 32.09
N PRO A 53 -19.43 -38.02 32.28
CA PRO A 53 -18.57 -38.42 33.39
C PRO A 53 -17.25 -37.67 33.32
N TYR A 54 -16.68 -37.45 34.50
CA TYR A 54 -15.30 -37.09 34.67
C TYR A 54 -14.44 -38.07 33.83
N PRO A 55 -13.46 -37.58 33.05
CA PRO A 55 -12.75 -36.33 33.27
C PRO A 55 -13.21 -35.12 32.42
N ASN A 56 -12.91 -33.92 32.92
CA ASN A 56 -13.21 -32.66 32.23
C ASN A 56 -12.54 -32.57 30.83
N ALA A 57 -13.01 -31.66 29.98
CA ALA A 57 -12.46 -31.50 28.62
C ALA A 57 -10.96 -31.16 28.60
N LYS A 58 -10.43 -30.59 29.70
CA LYS A 58 -9.03 -30.22 29.85
C LYS A 58 -8.13 -31.45 30.03
N ILE A 59 -8.50 -32.41 30.88
CA ILE A 59 -7.80 -33.69 31.06
C ILE A 59 -7.74 -34.48 29.75
N ALA A 60 -8.84 -34.49 28.98
CA ALA A 60 -8.84 -35.15 27.67
C ALA A 60 -7.85 -34.52 26.69
N GLU A 61 -7.62 -33.21 26.80
CA GLU A 61 -6.60 -32.51 26.02
C GLU A 61 -5.20 -32.78 26.57
N ASP A 62 -5.02 -32.79 27.89
CA ASP A 62 -3.74 -33.06 28.55
C ASP A 62 -3.25 -34.50 28.28
N LEU A 63 -4.17 -35.48 28.17
CA LEU A 63 -3.87 -36.85 27.75
C LEU A 63 -3.37 -36.94 26.30
N ARG A 64 -3.93 -36.12 25.40
CA ARG A 64 -3.45 -36.02 24.01
C ARG A 64 -2.10 -35.34 23.96
N CYS A 65 -1.93 -34.27 24.73
CA CYS A 65 -0.68 -33.56 24.90
C CYS A 65 0.43 -34.51 25.36
N CYS A 66 0.19 -35.33 26.39
CA CYS A 66 1.08 -36.41 26.81
C CYS A 66 1.35 -37.45 25.72
N ALA A 67 0.33 -37.83 24.93
CA ALA A 67 0.50 -38.76 23.82
C ALA A 67 1.49 -38.24 22.78
N ASP A 68 1.37 -36.95 22.45
CA ASP A 68 2.24 -36.28 21.49
C ASP A 68 3.67 -36.17 22.05
N VAL A 69 3.83 -35.86 23.35
CA VAL A 69 5.12 -35.87 24.07
C VAL A 69 5.80 -37.24 23.97
N VAL A 70 5.09 -38.33 24.24
CA VAL A 70 5.63 -39.70 24.17
C VAL A 70 6.04 -40.04 22.73
N SER A 71 5.20 -39.70 21.75
CA SER A 71 5.52 -39.89 20.33
C SER A 71 6.79 -39.16 19.92
N HIS A 72 6.95 -37.90 20.36
CA HIS A 72 8.14 -37.11 20.09
C HIS A 72 9.39 -37.61 20.81
N ALA A 73 9.28 -38.05 22.07
CA ALA A 73 10.37 -38.70 22.79
C ALA A 73 10.88 -39.93 22.02
N GLY A 74 9.97 -40.75 21.49
CA GLY A 74 10.31 -41.88 20.63
C GLY A 74 11.03 -41.47 19.34
N ILE A 75 10.56 -40.44 18.65
CA ILE A 75 11.20 -39.93 17.42
C ILE A 75 12.59 -39.33 17.69
N THR A 76 12.76 -38.65 18.83
CA THR A 76 14.02 -37.99 19.20
C THR A 76 14.99 -38.89 19.96
N GLY A 77 14.60 -40.13 20.26
CA GLY A 77 15.42 -41.08 21.01
C GLY A 77 15.59 -40.74 22.49
N ARG A 78 14.71 -39.92 23.08
CA ARG A 78 14.73 -39.64 24.52
C ARG A 78 14.03 -40.77 25.28
N ALA A 79 14.74 -41.35 26.24
CA ALA A 79 14.18 -42.39 27.10
C ALA A 79 13.19 -41.78 28.09
N LEU A 80 12.00 -42.38 28.18
CA LEU A 80 10.99 -42.07 29.19
C LEU A 80 10.96 -43.18 30.25
N ALA A 81 10.71 -42.83 31.50
CA ALA A 81 10.59 -43.81 32.57
C ALA A 81 9.36 -44.71 32.33
N THR A 82 9.52 -46.02 32.53
CA THR A 82 8.43 -46.99 32.37
C THR A 82 7.27 -46.69 33.32
N SER A 83 7.54 -46.17 34.52
CA SER A 83 6.52 -45.73 35.48
C SER A 83 5.63 -44.62 34.91
N ASP A 84 6.21 -43.66 34.18
CA ASP A 84 5.45 -42.54 33.61
C ASP A 84 4.59 -43.00 32.43
N LEU A 85 5.11 -43.93 31.61
CA LEU A 85 4.36 -44.58 30.54
C LEU A 85 3.19 -45.42 31.09
N ASN A 86 3.40 -46.12 32.21
CA ASN A 86 2.36 -46.90 32.89
C ASN A 86 1.27 -45.99 33.47
N ALA A 87 1.64 -44.85 34.08
CA ALA A 87 0.69 -43.87 34.59
C ALA A 87 -0.17 -43.28 33.45
N LEU A 88 0.43 -42.96 32.30
CA LEU A 88 -0.30 -42.50 31.12
C LEU A 88 -1.22 -43.59 30.55
N ALA A 89 -0.79 -44.85 30.53
CA ALA A 89 -1.61 -45.97 30.07
C ALA A 89 -2.83 -46.18 30.99
N ALA A 90 -2.61 -46.23 32.31
CA ALA A 90 -3.68 -46.34 33.30
C ALA A 90 -4.67 -45.17 33.20
N ALA A 91 -4.18 -43.95 32.97
CA ALA A 91 -5.03 -42.78 32.75
C ALA A 91 -5.89 -42.91 31.48
N ARG A 92 -5.33 -43.41 30.37
CA ARG A 92 -6.11 -43.66 29.15
C ARG A 92 -7.16 -44.75 29.33
N ASP A 93 -6.84 -45.81 30.06
CA ASP A 93 -7.77 -46.90 30.34
C ASP A 93 -8.91 -46.39 31.24
N ALA A 94 -8.60 -45.67 32.32
CA ALA A 94 -9.59 -45.01 33.17
C ALA A 94 -10.47 -44.01 32.39
N GLN A 95 -9.92 -43.27 31.42
CA GLN A 95 -10.71 -42.40 30.55
C GLN A 95 -11.68 -43.19 29.64
N ARG A 96 -11.26 -44.35 29.13
CA ARG A 96 -12.09 -45.21 28.27
C ARG A 96 -13.18 -45.93 29.05
N GLU A 97 -12.86 -46.36 30.26
CA GLU A 97 -13.77 -47.10 31.15
C GLU A 97 -14.64 -46.18 32.00
N PHE A 98 -14.40 -44.87 31.94
CA PHE A 98 -15.06 -43.85 32.75
C PHE A 98 -14.85 -43.98 34.26
N ASP A 99 -13.75 -44.62 34.66
CA ASP A 99 -13.36 -44.81 36.06
C ASP A 99 -12.25 -43.83 36.47
N TRP A 100 -12.38 -42.57 36.04
CA TRP A 100 -11.39 -41.55 36.37
C TRP A 100 -11.54 -41.11 37.83
N SER A 101 -10.53 -41.42 38.64
CA SER A 101 -10.49 -41.11 40.07
C SER A 101 -9.23 -40.33 40.45
N PRO A 102 -9.20 -39.67 41.64
CA PRO A 102 -8.00 -38.98 42.11
C PRO A 102 -6.75 -39.87 42.20
N ALA A 103 -6.94 -41.18 42.39
CA ALA A 103 -5.86 -42.17 42.42
C ALA A 103 -5.18 -42.35 41.05
N VAL A 104 -5.86 -42.02 39.95
CA VAL A 104 -5.31 -42.04 38.58
C VAL A 104 -4.82 -40.64 38.19
N GLU A 105 -5.57 -39.61 38.56
CA GLU A 105 -5.30 -38.22 38.19
C GLU A 105 -3.96 -37.72 38.74
N VAL A 106 -3.69 -37.92 40.03
CA VAL A 106 -2.47 -37.41 40.67
C VAL A 106 -1.21 -38.04 40.07
N PRO A 107 -1.10 -39.39 39.94
CA PRO A 107 0.04 -40.00 39.25
C PRO A 107 0.16 -39.60 37.78
N PHE A 108 -0.96 -39.38 37.09
CA PHE A 108 -0.94 -38.91 35.70
C PHE A 108 -0.29 -37.54 35.56
N TYR A 109 -0.70 -36.55 36.35
CA TYR A 109 -0.12 -35.20 36.26
C TYR A 109 1.34 -35.15 36.72
N ASP A 110 1.71 -35.96 37.70
CA ASP A 110 3.09 -36.13 38.15
C ASP A 110 3.97 -36.76 37.04
N ALA A 111 3.47 -37.81 36.39
CA ALA A 111 4.11 -38.40 35.20
C ALA A 111 4.17 -37.42 34.03
N MET A 112 3.11 -36.65 33.78
CA MET A 112 3.09 -35.61 32.75
C MET A 112 4.18 -34.57 32.98
N SER A 113 4.34 -34.09 34.22
CA SER A 113 5.39 -33.12 34.59
C SER A 113 6.79 -33.68 34.33
N ARG A 114 7.07 -34.92 34.72
CA ARG A 114 8.38 -35.56 34.45
C ARG A 114 8.61 -35.83 32.98
N MET A 115 7.59 -36.27 32.25
CA MET A 115 7.68 -36.49 30.80
C MET A 115 7.98 -35.18 30.08
N THR A 116 7.31 -34.08 30.41
CA THR A 116 7.58 -32.76 29.80
C THR A 116 8.95 -32.22 30.18
N GLU A 117 9.40 -32.41 31.42
CA GLU A 117 10.76 -32.06 31.85
C GLU A 117 11.82 -32.85 31.06
N SER A 118 11.59 -34.15 30.84
CA SER A 118 12.53 -35.02 30.11
C SER A 118 12.68 -34.64 28.62
N ILE A 119 11.68 -33.97 28.03
CA ILE A 119 11.72 -33.48 26.65
C ILE A 119 12.03 -31.98 26.52
N ALA A 120 12.36 -31.31 27.63
CA ALA A 120 12.75 -29.91 27.62
C ALA A 120 13.87 -29.65 26.57
N PRO A 121 13.77 -28.56 25.78
CA PRO A 121 12.92 -27.38 25.97
C PRO A 121 11.48 -27.46 25.40
N VAL A 122 11.04 -28.63 24.92
CA VAL A 122 9.78 -28.75 24.17
C VAL A 122 8.59 -28.91 25.14
N ALA A 123 7.62 -27.97 25.08
CA ALA A 123 6.38 -28.08 25.85
C ALA A 123 5.38 -28.99 25.12
N GLY A 124 4.54 -29.74 25.84
CA GLY A 124 3.60 -30.66 25.20
C GLY A 124 2.67 -29.98 24.17
N ASP A 125 2.24 -28.74 24.44
CA ASP A 125 1.39 -27.94 23.56
C ASP A 125 2.06 -27.60 22.20
N THR A 126 3.39 -27.68 22.14
CA THR A 126 4.18 -27.37 20.94
C THR A 126 4.44 -28.60 20.06
N VAL A 127 4.31 -29.81 20.62
CA VAL A 127 4.57 -31.08 19.90
C VAL A 127 3.40 -31.51 19.03
N GLY A 128 2.18 -31.13 19.43
CA GLY A 128 0.97 -31.72 18.90
C GLY A 128 0.70 -31.48 17.42
N ALA A 129 -0.10 -32.37 16.82
CA ALA A 129 -0.47 -32.29 15.41
C ALA A 129 -1.17 -30.96 15.07
N GLU A 130 -1.94 -30.41 16.01
CA GLU A 130 -2.60 -29.10 15.87
C GLU A 130 -1.57 -27.96 15.86
N ALA A 131 -0.52 -28.00 16.67
CA ALA A 131 0.56 -27.00 16.65
C ALA A 131 1.29 -27.01 15.30
N ARG A 132 1.59 -28.20 14.74
CA ARG A 132 2.20 -28.34 13.40
C ARG A 132 1.28 -27.81 12.29
N LYS A 133 -0.02 -28.10 12.37
CA LYS A 133 -1.02 -27.59 11.41
C LYS A 133 -1.16 -26.07 11.50
N GLY A 134 -1.16 -25.54 12.72
CA GLY A 134 -1.12 -24.11 13.00
C GLY A 134 0.11 -23.44 12.42
N ALA A 135 1.30 -24.01 12.65
CA ALA A 135 2.57 -23.53 12.13
C ALA A 135 2.57 -23.49 10.59
N ARG A 136 2.14 -24.58 9.92
CA ARG A 136 2.04 -24.60 8.44
C ARG A 136 1.08 -23.54 7.90
N LYS A 137 -0.06 -23.35 8.56
CA LYS A 137 -1.03 -22.32 8.17
C LYS A 137 -0.44 -20.92 8.36
N ALA A 138 0.25 -20.68 9.47
CA ALA A 138 0.94 -19.42 9.75
C ALA A 138 2.03 -19.15 8.70
N ILE A 139 2.93 -20.11 8.46
CA ILE A 139 3.99 -20.01 7.44
C ILE A 139 3.37 -19.68 6.08
N ARG A 140 2.33 -20.40 5.64
CA ARG A 140 1.67 -20.12 4.36
C ARG A 140 1.11 -18.70 4.28
N ASN A 141 0.45 -18.25 5.35
CA ASN A 141 -0.13 -16.91 5.40
C ASN A 141 0.94 -15.82 5.37
N TYR A 142 2.02 -15.97 6.14
CA TYR A 142 3.12 -15.00 6.15
C TYR A 142 3.95 -15.04 4.85
N SER A 143 4.14 -16.21 4.24
CA SER A 143 4.79 -16.31 2.92
C SER A 143 3.96 -15.65 1.83
N LEU A 144 2.63 -15.82 1.85
CA LEU A 144 1.74 -15.14 0.93
C LEU A 144 1.75 -13.63 1.16
N LEU A 145 1.72 -13.18 2.42
CA LEU A 145 1.82 -11.76 2.76
C LEU A 145 3.16 -11.16 2.30
N ALA A 146 4.28 -11.85 2.54
CA ALA A 146 5.61 -11.42 2.09
C ALA A 146 5.71 -11.36 0.56
N ALA A 147 5.13 -12.32 -0.15
CA ALA A 147 5.07 -12.32 -1.62
C ALA A 147 4.24 -11.14 -2.14
N LEU A 148 3.06 -10.89 -1.57
CA LEU A 148 2.21 -9.74 -1.91
C LEU A 148 2.92 -8.41 -1.63
N LEU A 149 3.59 -8.29 -0.48
CA LEU A 149 4.32 -7.08 -0.11
C LEU A 149 5.52 -6.84 -1.04
N THR A 150 6.25 -7.89 -1.41
CA THR A 150 7.37 -7.82 -2.36
C THR A 150 6.89 -7.38 -3.74
N LEU A 151 5.77 -7.96 -4.22
CA LEU A 151 5.15 -7.57 -5.48
C LEU A 151 4.70 -6.10 -5.44
N LEU A 152 4.08 -5.67 -4.35
CA LEU A 152 3.65 -4.29 -4.15
C LEU A 152 4.84 -3.32 -4.20
N VAL A 153 5.93 -3.63 -3.48
CA VAL A 153 7.15 -2.81 -3.47
C VAL A 153 7.78 -2.75 -4.87
N LEU A 154 7.83 -3.87 -5.60
CA LEU A 154 8.37 -3.92 -6.95
C LEU A 154 7.55 -3.05 -7.92
N VAL A 155 6.23 -3.21 -7.92
CA VAL A 155 5.31 -2.42 -8.76
C VAL A 155 5.44 -0.93 -8.43
N LEU A 156 5.45 -0.58 -7.14
CA LEU A 156 5.60 0.80 -6.69
C LEU A 156 6.96 1.38 -7.13
N SER A 157 8.03 0.60 -7.06
CA SER A 157 9.38 1.02 -7.47
C SER A 157 9.45 1.28 -8.98
N CYS A 158 8.93 0.37 -9.80
CA CYS A 158 8.86 0.54 -11.26
C CYS A 158 8.04 1.77 -11.64
N LEU A 159 6.92 1.99 -10.94
CA LEU A 159 6.05 3.13 -11.19
C LEU A 159 6.71 4.46 -10.80
N LEU A 160 7.36 4.52 -9.63
CA LEU A 160 8.11 5.71 -9.22
C LEU A 160 9.25 6.02 -10.20
N PHE A 161 9.90 5.00 -10.74
CA PHE A 161 10.92 5.18 -11.77
C PHE A 161 10.32 5.80 -13.06
N ALA A 162 9.22 5.22 -13.58
CA ALA A 162 8.55 5.75 -14.76
C ALA A 162 8.09 7.20 -14.58
N ILE A 163 7.52 7.52 -13.42
CA ILE A 163 7.07 8.87 -13.07
C ILE A 163 8.26 9.85 -13.00
N LYS A 164 9.37 9.45 -12.38
CA LYS A 164 10.59 10.28 -12.33
C LYS A 164 11.14 10.56 -13.73
N GLN A 165 11.16 9.55 -14.61
CA GLN A 165 11.61 9.71 -15.98
C GLN A 165 10.72 10.70 -16.75
N ILE A 166 9.40 10.53 -16.69
CA ILE A 166 8.45 11.44 -17.36
C ILE A 166 8.58 12.87 -16.81
N SER A 167 8.77 13.03 -15.49
CA SER A 167 8.98 14.34 -14.89
C SER A 167 10.26 15.02 -15.39
N ALA A 168 11.32 14.26 -15.67
CA ALA A 168 12.56 14.80 -16.23
C ALA A 168 12.38 15.17 -17.71
N ASP A 169 11.71 14.32 -18.48
CA ASP A 169 11.42 14.60 -19.89
C ASP A 169 10.58 15.89 -20.05
N VAL A 170 9.54 16.06 -19.22
CA VAL A 170 8.73 17.30 -19.20
C VAL A 170 9.56 18.53 -18.85
N GLU A 171 10.49 18.42 -17.89
CA GLU A 171 11.39 19.51 -17.54
C GLU A 171 12.26 19.94 -18.72
N ASP A 172 12.89 18.98 -19.38
CA ASP A 172 13.80 19.24 -20.49
C ASP A 172 13.05 19.86 -21.67
N ARG A 173 11.81 19.43 -21.93
CA ARG A 173 10.94 20.02 -22.95
C ARG A 173 10.53 21.46 -22.64
N ILE A 174 10.27 21.79 -21.37
CA ILE A 174 9.99 23.17 -20.95
C ILE A 174 11.23 24.04 -21.14
N LYS A 175 12.42 23.56 -20.73
CA LYS A 175 13.69 24.26 -20.94
C LYS A 175 14.01 24.51 -22.41
N GLU A 176 13.69 23.58 -23.30
CA GLU A 176 13.87 23.73 -24.75
C GLU A 176 12.85 24.72 -25.36
N SER A 177 11.60 24.69 -24.88
CA SER A 177 10.49 25.47 -25.46
C SER A 177 10.47 26.93 -25.02
N ASP A 178 10.96 27.24 -23.82
CA ASP A 178 11.04 28.61 -23.28
C ASP A 178 11.83 29.60 -24.16
N PRO A 179 13.08 29.32 -24.57
CA PRO A 179 13.82 30.24 -25.44
C PRO A 179 13.17 30.36 -26.82
N MET A 180 12.49 29.31 -27.31
CA MET A 180 11.76 29.34 -28.57
C MET A 180 10.53 30.25 -28.49
N ALA A 181 9.77 30.19 -27.40
CA ALA A 181 8.64 31.09 -27.16
C ALA A 181 9.08 32.57 -27.12
N LEU A 182 10.20 32.87 -26.44
CA LEU A 182 10.77 34.21 -26.39
C LEU A 182 11.24 34.70 -27.77
N ARG A 183 11.94 33.84 -28.52
CA ARG A 183 12.37 34.17 -29.88
C ARG A 183 11.18 34.45 -30.78
N MET A 184 10.14 33.62 -30.72
CA MET A 184 8.92 33.77 -31.51
C MET A 184 8.16 35.04 -31.13
N HIS A 185 8.07 35.39 -29.85
CA HIS A 185 7.49 36.65 -29.38
C HIS A 185 8.20 37.86 -29.99
N ASN A 186 9.53 37.88 -29.92
CA ASN A 186 10.35 38.97 -30.47
C ASN A 186 10.20 39.07 -31.99
N GLN A 187 10.17 37.93 -32.71
CA GLN A 187 9.98 37.91 -34.15
C GLN A 187 8.58 38.40 -34.56
N LEU A 188 7.52 37.98 -33.86
CA LEU A 188 6.16 38.43 -34.12
C LEU A 188 5.98 39.93 -33.84
N GLN A 189 6.59 40.44 -32.77
CA GLN A 189 6.56 41.87 -32.46
C GLN A 189 7.32 42.70 -33.51
N ALA A 190 8.49 42.22 -33.96
CA ALA A 190 9.22 42.85 -35.05
C ALA A 190 8.40 42.85 -36.35
N TYR A 191 7.80 41.71 -36.69
CA TYR A 191 6.96 41.57 -37.88
C TYR A 191 5.71 42.45 -37.81
N SER A 192 5.02 42.54 -36.67
CA SER A 192 3.84 43.41 -36.51
C SER A 192 4.16 44.89 -36.73
N SER A 193 5.35 45.31 -36.28
CA SER A 193 5.83 46.69 -36.48
C SER A 193 6.14 46.95 -37.96
N ALA A 194 6.74 45.99 -38.66
CA ALA A 194 7.00 46.07 -40.10
C ALA A 194 5.69 46.10 -40.90
N LEU A 195 4.72 45.27 -40.52
CA LEU A 195 3.39 45.18 -41.13
C LEU A 195 2.62 46.50 -41.02
N SER A 196 2.74 47.17 -39.87
CA SER A 196 2.08 48.46 -39.61
C SER A 196 2.66 49.56 -40.51
N ARG A 197 4.00 49.60 -40.67
CA ARG A 197 4.67 50.51 -41.61
C ARG A 197 4.31 50.20 -43.07
N ALA A 198 4.22 48.92 -43.43
CA ALA A 198 3.81 48.49 -44.77
C ALA A 198 2.37 48.94 -45.09
N ASN A 199 1.44 48.74 -44.16
CA ASN A 199 0.06 49.21 -44.29
C ASN A 199 -0.03 50.73 -44.49
N GLU A 200 0.76 51.50 -43.76
CA GLU A 200 0.84 52.95 -43.95
C GLU A 200 1.32 53.32 -45.37
N GLN A 201 2.30 52.59 -45.91
CA GLN A 201 2.79 52.78 -47.28
C GLN A 201 1.78 52.37 -48.35
N VAL A 202 1.09 51.23 -48.18
CA VAL A 202 0.05 50.77 -49.12
C VAL A 202 -1.09 51.78 -49.20
N ASN A 203 -1.54 52.30 -48.05
CA ASN A 203 -2.57 53.34 -47.99
C ASN A 203 -2.14 54.64 -48.72
N GLN A 204 -0.84 54.93 -48.77
CA GLN A 204 -0.32 56.10 -49.48
C GLN A 204 -0.08 55.87 -50.98
N ARG A 205 0.34 54.66 -51.39
CA ARG A 205 0.84 54.39 -52.76
C ARG A 205 0.00 53.44 -53.62
N ARG A 206 -1.02 52.75 -53.08
CA ARG A 206 -1.78 51.69 -53.78
C ARG A 206 -0.88 50.68 -54.53
N SER A 207 0.14 50.14 -53.85
CA SER A 207 1.01 49.11 -54.42
C SER A 207 0.72 47.77 -53.75
N GLU A 208 0.12 46.83 -54.48
CA GLU A 208 -0.13 45.45 -54.03
C GLU A 208 1.19 44.63 -53.93
N ASP A 209 2.19 44.93 -54.77
CA ASP A 209 3.48 44.22 -54.84
C ASP A 209 4.24 44.15 -53.51
N VAL A 210 4.13 45.18 -52.66
CA VAL A 210 4.80 45.22 -51.34
C VAL A 210 4.30 44.10 -50.42
N LEU A 211 3.05 43.66 -50.61
CA LEU A 211 2.41 42.65 -49.77
C LEU A 211 2.89 41.23 -50.09
N GLU A 212 2.92 40.89 -51.37
CA GLU A 212 3.45 39.61 -51.85
C GLU A 212 4.93 39.46 -51.51
N GLN A 213 5.68 40.57 -51.54
CA GLN A 213 7.10 40.58 -51.18
C GLN A 213 7.31 40.31 -49.68
N MET A 214 6.41 40.79 -48.80
CA MET A 214 6.50 40.51 -47.37
C MET A 214 6.11 39.08 -47.00
N GLN A 215 5.10 38.50 -47.65
CA GLN A 215 4.71 37.10 -47.43
C GLN A 215 5.84 36.13 -47.77
N ASN A 216 6.56 36.42 -48.84
CA ASN A 216 7.67 35.59 -49.32
C ASN A 216 9.03 36.06 -48.77
N SER A 217 9.03 36.96 -47.79
CA SER A 217 10.27 37.46 -47.18
C SER A 217 10.99 36.34 -46.40
N PRO A 218 12.33 36.35 -46.36
CA PRO A 218 13.10 35.42 -45.53
C PRO A 218 12.66 35.44 -44.05
N GLU A 219 12.22 36.59 -43.55
CA GLU A 219 11.69 36.75 -42.18
C GLU A 219 10.38 35.99 -41.98
N ALA A 220 9.43 36.07 -42.92
CA ALA A 220 8.17 35.35 -42.85
C ALA A 220 8.40 33.82 -42.88
N VAL A 221 9.34 33.35 -43.70
CA VAL A 221 9.74 31.94 -43.74
C VAL A 221 10.37 31.50 -42.41
N ALA A 222 11.27 32.31 -41.82
CA ALA A 222 11.88 32.01 -40.53
C ALA A 222 10.86 31.99 -39.39
N ILE A 223 9.86 32.89 -39.42
CA ILE A 223 8.74 32.89 -38.47
C ILE A 223 7.91 31.62 -38.62
N LYS A 224 7.60 31.21 -39.86
CA LYS A 224 6.84 29.99 -40.14
C LYS A 224 7.56 28.74 -39.63
N ASP A 225 8.86 28.60 -39.87
CA ASP A 225 9.67 27.47 -39.38
C ASP A 225 9.72 27.44 -37.85
N THR A 226 9.94 28.60 -37.22
CA THR A 226 9.95 28.73 -35.75
C THR A 226 8.59 28.36 -35.15
N LEU A 227 7.50 28.82 -35.76
CA LEU A 227 6.13 28.49 -35.36
C LEU A 227 5.85 26.99 -35.51
N GLN A 228 6.22 26.38 -36.64
CA GLN A 228 6.02 24.94 -36.86
C GLN A 228 6.76 24.10 -35.84
N LYS A 229 8.03 24.42 -35.57
CA LYS A 229 8.83 23.74 -34.56
C LYS A 229 8.26 23.95 -33.15
N PHE A 230 7.79 25.16 -32.85
CA PHE A 230 7.13 25.45 -31.58
C PHE A 230 5.82 24.66 -31.40
N ALA A 231 4.98 24.59 -32.43
CA ALA A 231 3.75 23.81 -32.41
C ALA A 231 4.03 22.30 -32.25
N ALA A 232 5.05 21.78 -32.93
CA ALA A 232 5.47 20.38 -32.77
C ALA A 232 5.91 20.07 -31.33
N ASN A 233 6.72 20.96 -30.73
CA ASN A 233 7.14 20.82 -29.33
C ASN A 233 5.94 20.88 -28.36
N ASN A 234 4.99 21.80 -28.60
CA ASN A 234 3.80 21.91 -27.76
C ASN A 234 2.88 20.69 -27.84
N ARG A 235 2.75 20.08 -29.03
CA ARG A 235 2.01 18.81 -29.20
C ARG A 235 2.65 17.67 -28.42
N GLN A 236 3.99 17.57 -28.46
CA GLN A 236 4.72 16.55 -27.70
C GLN A 236 4.56 16.77 -26.19
N LEU A 237 4.75 18.01 -25.72
CA LEU A 237 4.57 18.37 -24.31
C LEU A 237 3.15 18.03 -23.82
N TYR A 238 2.13 18.34 -24.62
CA TYR A 238 0.74 17.99 -24.28
C TYR A 238 0.52 16.47 -24.21
N SER A 239 1.08 15.72 -25.17
CA SER A 239 1.02 14.25 -25.16
C SER A 239 1.68 13.65 -23.91
N ASP A 240 2.81 14.22 -23.46
CA ASP A 240 3.50 13.77 -22.24
C ASP A 240 2.69 14.07 -20.98
N ILE A 241 2.03 15.24 -20.91
CA ILE A 241 1.11 15.59 -19.82
C ILE A 241 -0.07 14.61 -19.78
N GLU A 242 -0.66 14.26 -20.92
CA GLU A 242 -1.81 13.35 -20.96
C GLU A 242 -1.43 11.91 -20.58
N ARG A 243 -0.24 11.45 -21.01
CA ARG A 243 0.33 10.18 -20.56
C ARG A 243 0.51 10.18 -19.04
N THR A 244 0.99 11.28 -18.49
CA THR A 244 1.17 11.47 -17.05
C THR A 244 -0.15 11.43 -16.30
N ARG A 245 -1.18 12.11 -16.82
CA ARG A 245 -2.55 12.10 -16.25
C ARG A 245 -3.12 10.69 -16.22
N THR A 246 -2.93 9.91 -17.29
CA THR A 246 -3.40 8.53 -17.38
C THR A 246 -2.74 7.63 -16.34
N ILE A 247 -1.40 7.72 -16.19
CA ILE A 247 -0.65 6.95 -15.20
C ILE A 247 -1.06 7.35 -13.77
N SER A 248 -1.16 8.66 -13.51
CA SER A 248 -1.63 9.20 -12.25
C SER A 248 -3.02 8.66 -11.90
N ARG A 249 -3.97 8.70 -12.84
CA ARG A 249 -5.33 8.19 -12.62
C ARG A 249 -5.35 6.72 -12.21
N LEU A 250 -4.57 5.88 -12.89
CA LEU A 250 -4.48 4.45 -12.58
C LEU A 250 -3.84 4.21 -11.20
N PHE A 251 -2.83 5.01 -10.87
CA PHE A 251 -2.14 4.92 -9.59
C PHE A 251 -3.02 5.33 -8.40
N PHE A 252 -3.69 6.48 -8.52
CA PHE A 252 -4.55 7.00 -7.45
C PHE A 252 -5.92 6.33 -7.41
N TRP A 253 -6.30 5.53 -8.41
CA TRP A 253 -7.56 4.79 -8.39
C TRP A 253 -7.68 3.88 -7.16
N LEU A 254 -6.65 3.09 -6.84
CA LEU A 254 -6.71 2.15 -5.71
C LEU A 254 -6.74 2.88 -4.34
N PRO A 255 -5.86 3.87 -4.06
CA PRO A 255 -5.97 4.70 -2.86
C PRO A 255 -7.30 5.44 -2.76
N ASN A 256 -7.88 5.92 -3.86
CA ASN A 256 -9.17 6.60 -3.85
C ASN A 256 -10.31 5.63 -3.51
N GLN A 257 -10.30 4.41 -4.06
CA GLN A 257 -11.26 3.35 -3.72
C GLN A 257 -11.13 2.91 -2.25
N LEU A 258 -9.90 2.67 -1.78
CA LEU A 258 -9.64 2.34 -0.38
C LEU A 258 -9.97 3.51 0.56
N GLY A 259 -9.66 4.74 0.14
CA GLY A 259 -9.94 5.98 0.83
C GLY A 259 -11.44 6.21 1.01
N GLN A 260 -12.27 5.88 0.02
CA GLN A 260 -13.72 5.90 0.14
C GLN A 260 -14.24 4.89 1.20
N HIS A 261 -13.60 3.72 1.32
CA HIS A 261 -13.94 2.77 2.38
C HIS A 261 -13.45 3.21 3.76
N LEU A 262 -12.23 3.75 3.86
CA LEU A 262 -11.70 4.31 5.11
C LEU A 262 -12.40 5.62 5.51
N TYR A 263 -12.96 6.36 4.55
CA TYR A 263 -13.74 7.57 4.76
C TYR A 263 -14.98 7.32 5.61
N ALA A 264 -15.64 6.18 5.41
CA ALA A 264 -16.74 5.74 6.28
C ALA A 264 -16.32 5.62 7.76
N LEU A 265 -15.02 5.48 8.03
CA LEU A 265 -14.43 5.34 9.34
C LEU A 265 -13.93 6.67 9.96
N PHE A 266 -13.51 7.65 9.14
CA PHE A 266 -12.85 8.88 9.63
C PHE A 266 -13.58 10.21 9.30
N GLY A 267 -14.73 10.18 8.61
CA GLY A 267 -15.74 11.26 8.63
C GLY A 267 -15.42 12.57 7.87
N LYS A 268 -14.27 12.69 7.20
CA LYS A 268 -13.97 13.81 6.28
C LYS A 268 -13.42 13.29 4.95
N PRO A 269 -13.84 13.85 3.80
CA PRO A 269 -13.45 13.35 2.48
C PRO A 269 -11.94 13.53 2.32
N TRP A 270 -11.19 12.45 2.53
CA TRP A 270 -9.76 12.44 2.29
C TRP A 270 -9.55 12.31 0.79
N GLY A 271 -9.42 13.45 0.12
CA GLY A 271 -8.74 13.50 -1.16
C GLY A 271 -9.54 13.13 -2.41
N GLU A 272 -10.79 13.57 -2.55
CA GLU A 272 -11.64 13.31 -3.74
C GLU A 272 -11.03 13.69 -5.11
N ASN A 273 -9.87 14.35 -5.17
CA ASN A 273 -9.19 14.69 -6.42
C ASN A 273 -7.68 14.43 -6.42
N TRP A 274 -7.15 13.55 -5.55
CA TRP A 274 -5.71 13.27 -5.58
C TRP A 274 -5.29 12.67 -6.92
N GLY A 275 -4.28 13.27 -7.53
CA GLY A 275 -3.76 12.89 -8.85
C GLY A 275 -4.60 13.34 -10.05
N ILE A 276 -5.80 13.90 -9.83
CA ILE A 276 -6.60 14.50 -10.89
C ILE A 276 -6.18 15.96 -11.01
N VAL A 277 -5.21 16.21 -11.90
CA VAL A 277 -4.90 17.57 -12.34
C VAL A 277 -6.08 18.04 -13.19
N LYS A 278 -7.09 18.61 -12.52
CA LYS A 278 -8.14 19.37 -13.20
C LYS A 278 -7.44 20.57 -13.82
N SER A 279 -7.53 20.68 -15.14
CA SER A 279 -7.21 21.96 -15.74
C SER A 279 -8.14 22.99 -15.15
N LEU A 280 -7.58 24.10 -14.64
CA LEU A 280 -8.38 25.25 -14.21
C LEU A 280 -9.28 25.75 -15.35
N TYR A 281 -8.92 25.46 -16.59
CA TYR A 281 -9.55 25.98 -17.79
C TYR A 281 -10.58 25.02 -18.39
N GLY A 282 -10.59 23.75 -17.98
CA GLY A 282 -11.64 22.80 -18.31
C GLY A 282 -12.82 22.78 -17.34
N GLN A 283 -12.78 23.55 -16.25
CA GLN A 283 -13.81 23.51 -15.20
C GLN A 283 -15.19 23.98 -15.69
N ASN A 284 -15.23 24.82 -16.72
CA ASN A 284 -16.47 25.36 -17.29
C ASN A 284 -16.88 24.67 -18.59
N CYS A 285 -16.21 23.59 -19.00
CA CYS A 285 -16.67 22.82 -20.14
C CYS A 285 -18.10 22.36 -19.83
N PRO A 286 -19.12 22.80 -20.59
CA PRO A 286 -20.46 22.27 -20.41
C PRO A 286 -20.31 20.77 -20.61
N SER A 287 -20.66 19.98 -19.59
CA SER A 287 -20.47 18.52 -19.54
C SER A 287 -20.91 17.95 -20.88
N ALA A 288 -19.96 17.76 -21.80
CA ALA A 288 -20.27 17.32 -23.13
C ALA A 288 -20.80 15.90 -22.95
N ASP A 289 -22.03 15.69 -23.39
CA ASP A 289 -22.72 14.41 -23.32
C ASP A 289 -21.73 13.25 -23.54
N THR A 290 -21.74 12.31 -22.61
CA THR A 290 -20.93 11.07 -22.58
C THR A 290 -21.24 10.10 -23.74
N GLY A 291 -21.61 10.60 -24.92
CA GLY A 291 -22.12 9.84 -26.05
C GLY A 291 -21.21 9.74 -27.28
N SER A 292 -20.03 10.36 -27.32
CA SER A 292 -19.11 10.19 -28.46
C SER A 292 -17.95 9.24 -28.14
N VAL A 293 -18.10 8.01 -28.62
CA VAL A 293 -17.04 7.01 -28.76
C VAL A 293 -15.89 7.61 -29.57
N PRO A 294 -14.61 7.37 -29.23
CA PRO A 294 -13.50 7.77 -30.09
C PRO A 294 -13.62 7.02 -31.43
N ASP A 295 -13.84 7.76 -32.53
CA ASP A 295 -13.89 7.19 -33.87
C ASP A 295 -12.50 6.63 -34.24
N PRO A 296 -12.33 5.31 -34.40
CA PRO A 296 -11.05 4.70 -34.71
C PRO A 296 -10.61 4.90 -36.17
N ASN A 297 -11.43 5.55 -37.01
CA ASN A 297 -11.17 5.69 -38.45
C ASN A 297 -10.95 7.15 -38.90
N PHE A 298 -10.13 7.91 -38.18
CA PHE A 298 -9.73 9.24 -38.62
C PHE A 298 -8.71 9.17 -39.79
N ALA A 299 -9.21 8.95 -41.00
CA ALA A 299 -8.50 9.17 -42.26
C ALA A 299 -8.85 10.56 -42.81
N LEU A 300 -7.83 11.31 -43.26
CA LEU A 300 -7.97 12.60 -43.93
C LEU A 300 -8.97 12.51 -45.10
N SER A 301 -10.10 13.19 -44.97
CA SER A 301 -11.03 13.42 -46.09
C SER A 301 -11.14 14.92 -46.36
N ASN A 302 -10.66 15.31 -47.53
CA ASN A 302 -10.85 16.63 -48.12
C ASN A 302 -12.30 16.79 -48.59
N GLY A 303 -12.94 17.91 -48.25
CA GLY A 303 -14.14 18.39 -48.94
C GLY A 303 -15.18 18.99 -48.01
N MET A 304 -15.25 20.32 -47.95
CA MET A 304 -16.35 21.08 -47.35
C MET A 304 -17.18 21.72 -48.49
N PRO A 305 -18.53 21.71 -48.44
CA PRO A 305 -19.36 22.37 -49.45
C PRO A 305 -19.61 23.85 -49.11
N PRO A 306 -19.91 24.72 -50.10
CA PRO A 306 -20.01 26.16 -49.90
C PRO A 306 -21.41 26.58 -49.41
N GLY A 307 -21.50 27.38 -48.34
CA GLY A 307 -22.77 28.04 -47.97
C GLY A 307 -22.97 28.51 -46.52
N SER A 308 -21.96 29.04 -45.82
CA SER A 308 -22.14 29.58 -44.45
C SER A 308 -21.82 31.09 -44.38
N PRO A 309 -22.62 31.90 -43.67
CA PRO A 309 -22.40 33.35 -43.55
C PRO A 309 -21.19 33.68 -42.65
N PRO A 310 -20.60 34.89 -42.77
CA PRO A 310 -19.36 35.25 -42.09
C PRO A 310 -19.58 35.38 -40.58
N ILE A 311 -18.75 34.68 -39.81
CA ILE A 311 -18.69 34.77 -38.36
C ILE A 311 -18.03 36.11 -38.00
N VAL A 312 -18.78 36.98 -37.31
CA VAL A 312 -18.22 38.18 -36.65
C VAL A 312 -17.42 37.72 -35.45
N HIS A 313 -16.09 37.88 -35.50
CA HIS A 313 -15.19 37.56 -34.41
C HIS A 313 -15.27 38.62 -33.30
N THR A 314 -16.09 38.38 -32.28
CA THR A 314 -15.76 38.87 -30.94
C THR A 314 -14.46 38.20 -30.49
N PRO A 315 -13.55 38.90 -29.78
CA PRO A 315 -12.38 38.24 -29.22
C PRO A 315 -12.88 37.09 -28.34
N PRO A 316 -12.38 35.84 -28.53
CA PRO A 316 -12.91 34.71 -27.80
C PRO A 316 -12.71 34.99 -26.31
N ALA A 317 -13.82 35.01 -25.56
CA ALA A 317 -13.77 34.94 -24.11
C ALA A 317 -12.94 33.71 -23.78
N THR A 318 -11.69 33.91 -23.31
CA THR A 318 -10.70 32.91 -22.86
C THR A 318 -11.20 31.47 -23.04
N ALA A 319 -11.18 31.03 -24.30
CA ALA A 319 -12.04 29.96 -24.76
C ALA A 319 -11.58 28.60 -24.24
N ASP A 320 -12.58 27.80 -23.91
CA ASP A 320 -12.75 26.34 -23.84
C ASP A 320 -11.91 25.50 -24.84
N TRP A 321 -10.62 25.77 -25.01
CA TRP A 321 -9.74 25.06 -25.93
C TRP A 321 -9.53 23.60 -25.51
N GLU A 322 -9.71 23.30 -24.23
CA GLU A 322 -9.63 21.94 -23.67
C GLU A 322 -10.94 21.15 -23.78
N CYS A 323 -12.06 21.78 -24.12
CA CYS A 323 -13.38 21.14 -23.99
C CYS A 323 -13.70 20.18 -25.14
N SER A 324 -13.05 20.32 -26.30
CA SER A 324 -13.21 19.39 -27.41
C SER A 324 -11.87 19.06 -28.06
N THR A 325 -11.75 17.85 -28.60
CA THR A 325 -10.59 17.41 -29.38
C THR A 325 -10.33 18.32 -30.58
N ASN A 326 -11.38 18.87 -31.20
CA ASN A 326 -11.28 19.80 -32.31
C ASN A 326 -10.73 21.17 -31.87
N SER A 327 -11.18 21.70 -30.73
CA SER A 327 -10.69 22.95 -30.16
C SER A 327 -9.22 22.82 -29.77
N LEU A 328 -8.86 21.70 -29.15
CA LEU A 328 -7.48 21.36 -28.79
C LEU A 328 -6.59 21.30 -30.03
N ARG A 329 -7.08 20.65 -31.09
CA ARG A 329 -6.40 20.58 -32.38
C ARG A 329 -6.19 21.97 -32.95
N HIS A 330 -7.22 22.80 -33.11
CA HIS A 330 -7.04 24.17 -33.64
C HIS A 330 -6.10 25.03 -32.78
N ALA A 331 -6.10 24.81 -31.47
CA ALA A 331 -5.21 25.52 -30.55
C ALA A 331 -3.74 25.11 -30.77
N LEU A 332 -3.47 23.80 -30.87
CA LEU A 332 -2.12 23.23 -31.01
C LEU A 332 -1.60 23.16 -32.45
N GLU A 333 -2.47 23.13 -33.44
CA GLU A 333 -2.12 23.06 -34.86
C GLU A 333 -2.09 24.47 -35.45
N ILE A 334 -1.08 24.75 -36.27
CA ILE A 334 -1.02 25.99 -37.03
C ILE A 334 -1.81 25.76 -38.31
N ASP A 335 -2.90 26.49 -38.49
CA ASP A 335 -3.65 26.46 -39.75
C ASP A 335 -2.75 27.02 -40.86
N VAL A 336 -2.45 26.17 -41.83
CA VAL A 336 -1.75 26.53 -43.05
C VAL A 336 -2.84 26.74 -44.11
N PRO A 337 -2.82 27.85 -44.87
CA PRO A 337 -1.72 28.77 -45.08
C PRO A 337 -1.70 29.96 -44.11
N LEU A 338 -0.74 29.92 -43.17
CA LEU A 338 -0.36 31.09 -42.39
C LEU A 338 0.12 32.16 -43.38
N PHE A 339 -0.51 33.32 -43.33
CA PHE A 339 -0.28 34.47 -44.22
C PHE A 339 -0.94 34.45 -45.59
N ASP A 340 -1.82 33.51 -45.98
CA ASP A 340 -2.53 33.68 -47.26
C ASP A 340 -3.44 34.92 -47.23
N ILE A 341 -3.23 35.83 -48.17
CA ILE A 341 -4.17 36.92 -48.45
C ILE A 341 -5.38 36.24 -49.08
N SER A 342 -6.38 35.90 -48.27
CA SER A 342 -7.69 35.57 -48.83
C SER A 342 -8.23 36.84 -49.47
N THR A 343 -8.24 36.89 -50.80
CA THR A 343 -8.98 37.89 -51.56
C THR A 343 -10.46 37.60 -51.35
N THR A 344 -11.04 38.06 -50.23
CA THR A 344 -12.49 38.12 -50.08
C THR A 344 -13.03 39.04 -51.17
N SER A 345 -14.03 38.58 -51.93
CA SER A 345 -14.59 39.26 -53.11
C SER A 345 -15.17 40.67 -52.86
N ASP A 346 -15.21 41.15 -51.62
CA ASP A 346 -15.52 42.55 -51.27
C ASP A 346 -14.26 43.43 -51.34
N GLN A 347 -13.90 43.75 -52.57
CA GLN A 347 -12.63 44.32 -53.05
C GLN A 347 -12.38 45.81 -52.73
N LYS A 348 -12.87 46.38 -51.61
CA LYS A 348 -12.68 47.81 -51.31
C LYS A 348 -11.83 48.19 -50.10
N ASN A 349 -11.47 47.25 -49.23
CA ASN A 349 -10.53 47.50 -48.13
C ASN A 349 -9.66 46.26 -47.88
N GLN A 350 -8.66 46.02 -48.73
CA GLN A 350 -7.55 45.10 -48.43
C GLN A 350 -6.74 45.69 -47.28
N GLN A 351 -7.13 45.39 -46.04
CA GLN A 351 -6.23 45.55 -44.89
C GLN A 351 -5.55 44.22 -44.65
N ILE A 352 -4.24 44.26 -44.40
CA ILE A 352 -3.49 43.07 -44.01
C ILE A 352 -4.17 42.43 -42.79
N PRO A 353 -4.35 41.09 -42.74
CA PRO A 353 -5.00 40.46 -41.60
C PRO A 353 -4.14 40.66 -40.35
N LYS A 354 -4.45 41.69 -39.54
CA LYS A 354 -3.95 41.82 -38.15
C LYS A 354 -4.22 40.54 -37.34
N ASP A 355 -5.19 39.77 -37.81
CA ASP A 355 -5.63 38.50 -37.25
C ASP A 355 -4.52 37.44 -37.18
N THR A 356 -3.59 37.38 -38.15
CA THR A 356 -2.52 36.36 -38.14
C THR A 356 -1.48 36.62 -37.05
N VAL A 357 -1.13 37.90 -36.82
CA VAL A 357 -0.23 38.29 -35.72
C VAL A 357 -0.91 38.05 -34.38
N ASN A 358 -2.20 38.38 -34.28
CA ASN A 358 -3.00 38.11 -33.09
C ASN A 358 -3.09 36.61 -32.80
N GLN A 359 -3.25 35.77 -33.82
CA GLN A 359 -3.22 34.30 -33.71
C GLN A 359 -1.86 33.81 -33.18
N GLY A 360 -0.75 34.40 -33.63
CA GLY A 360 0.58 34.12 -33.09
C GLY A 360 0.69 34.44 -31.60
N PHE A 361 0.19 35.60 -31.16
CA PHE A 361 0.15 35.95 -29.74
C PHE A 361 -0.79 35.07 -28.92
N GLN A 362 -1.94 34.68 -29.47
CA GLN A 362 -2.85 33.71 -28.85
C GLN A 362 -2.16 32.36 -28.62
N LYS A 363 -1.38 31.87 -29.59
CA LYS A 363 -0.60 30.63 -29.45
C LYS A 363 0.50 30.74 -28.38
N ILE A 364 1.13 31.91 -28.23
CA ILE A 364 2.07 32.18 -27.12
C ILE A 364 1.34 32.13 -25.78
N ALA A 365 0.19 32.79 -25.68
CA ALA A 365 -0.62 32.79 -24.46
C ALA A 365 -1.05 31.36 -24.06
N LEU A 366 -1.51 30.57 -25.05
CA LEU A 366 -1.83 29.16 -24.88
C LEU A 366 -0.62 28.35 -24.39
N TYR A 367 0.57 28.59 -24.93
CA TYR A 367 1.78 27.92 -24.44
C TYR A 367 2.08 28.26 -22.97
N GLN A 368 2.00 29.54 -22.58
CA GLN A 368 2.22 29.92 -21.18
C GLN A 368 1.26 29.20 -20.23
N GLN A 369 0.02 29.00 -20.69
CA GLN A 369 -0.99 28.23 -19.98
C GLN A 369 -0.67 26.73 -19.90
N ILE A 370 -0.27 26.11 -21.02
CA ILE A 370 0.18 24.70 -21.05
C ILE A 370 1.38 24.51 -20.12
N ARG A 371 2.34 25.43 -20.17
CA ARG A 371 3.54 25.44 -19.32
C ARG A 371 3.19 25.53 -17.84
N ALA A 372 2.29 26.45 -17.45
CA ALA A 372 1.84 26.58 -16.07
C ALA A 372 1.19 25.28 -15.57
N THR A 373 0.33 24.67 -16.40
CA THR A 373 -0.29 23.37 -16.11
C THR A 373 0.74 22.25 -16.00
N ALA A 374 1.74 22.22 -16.87
CA ALA A 374 2.82 21.24 -16.85
C ALA A 374 3.66 21.33 -15.57
N ASN A 375 4.06 22.55 -15.18
CA ASN A 375 4.79 22.79 -13.93
C ASN A 375 3.96 22.38 -12.72
N TYR A 376 2.68 22.74 -12.67
CA TYR A 376 1.80 22.33 -11.59
C TYR A 376 1.64 20.81 -11.50
N ALA A 377 1.49 20.12 -12.65
CA ALA A 377 1.44 18.66 -12.69
C ALA A 377 2.75 18.04 -12.18
N ARG A 378 3.88 18.60 -12.62
CA ARG A 378 5.22 18.18 -12.19
C ARG A 378 5.43 18.34 -10.68
N ASP A 379 5.09 19.49 -10.10
CA ASP A 379 5.29 19.75 -8.68
C ASP A 379 4.46 18.81 -7.81
N ASN A 380 3.22 18.52 -8.22
CA ASN A 380 2.37 17.53 -7.56
C ASN A 380 2.99 16.12 -7.63
N ILE A 381 3.55 15.76 -8.79
CA ILE A 381 4.23 14.48 -8.99
C ILE A 381 5.48 14.37 -8.12
N LEU A 382 6.32 15.40 -8.09
CA LEU A 382 7.53 15.41 -7.28
C LEU A 382 7.21 15.34 -5.79
N THR A 383 6.20 16.08 -5.34
CA THR A 383 5.69 16.01 -3.96
C THR A 383 5.21 14.60 -3.63
N PHE A 384 4.47 13.97 -4.54
CA PHE A 384 3.99 12.61 -4.36
C PHE A 384 5.13 11.57 -4.33
N VAL A 385 6.07 11.66 -5.27
CA VAL A 385 7.26 10.81 -5.31
C VAL A 385 8.09 11.00 -4.04
N GLY A 386 8.27 12.24 -3.58
CA GLY A 386 8.94 12.57 -2.33
C GLY A 386 8.25 11.95 -1.12
N MET A 387 6.92 12.10 -1.01
CA MET A 387 6.13 11.48 0.05
C MET A 387 6.23 9.95 0.02
N THR A 388 6.14 9.36 -1.17
CA THR A 388 6.13 7.90 -1.32
C THR A 388 7.51 7.31 -1.00
N THR A 389 8.58 7.93 -1.50
CA THR A 389 9.95 7.50 -1.24
C THR A 389 10.42 7.79 0.18
N GLY A 390 9.98 8.92 0.76
CA GLY A 390 10.33 9.35 2.11
C GLY A 390 9.51 8.68 3.21
N PHE A 391 8.24 8.35 2.99
CA PHE A 391 7.36 7.79 4.04
C PHE A 391 6.88 6.38 3.74
N VAL A 392 6.29 6.15 2.56
CA VAL A 392 5.60 4.89 2.26
C VAL A 392 6.59 3.74 2.07
N LEU A 393 7.64 3.94 1.27
CA LEU A 393 8.62 2.89 1.02
C LEU A 393 9.33 2.41 2.30
N PRO A 394 9.87 3.28 3.17
CA PRO A 394 10.49 2.85 4.43
C PRO A 394 9.57 1.97 5.28
N ILE A 395 8.28 2.30 5.37
CA ILE A 395 7.28 1.50 6.08
C ILE A 395 7.12 0.11 5.45
N LEU A 396 6.98 0.04 4.13
CA LEU A 396 6.83 -1.22 3.41
C LEU A 396 8.09 -2.09 3.52
N TYR A 397 9.29 -1.49 3.45
CA TYR A 397 10.56 -2.19 3.60
C TYR A 397 10.76 -2.71 5.03
N ALA A 398 10.41 -1.92 6.05
CA ALA A 398 10.46 -2.35 7.44
C ALA A 398 9.46 -3.49 7.71
N TRP A 399 8.24 -3.39 7.18
CA TRP A 399 7.26 -4.47 7.26
C TRP A 399 7.78 -5.74 6.56
N LEU A 400 8.41 -5.61 5.39
CA LEU A 400 9.01 -6.74 4.70
C LEU A 400 10.11 -7.40 5.54
N GLY A 401 10.97 -6.59 6.15
CA GLY A 401 11.98 -7.04 7.11
C GLY A 401 11.37 -7.85 8.25
N ALA A 402 10.31 -7.33 8.88
CA ALA A 402 9.60 -8.02 9.96
C ALA A 402 8.97 -9.34 9.50
N THR A 403 8.39 -9.40 8.30
CA THR A 403 7.84 -10.66 7.77
C THR A 403 8.94 -11.69 7.50
N ALA A 404 10.11 -11.26 7.03
CA ALA A 404 11.26 -12.14 6.84
C ALA A 404 11.82 -12.66 8.17
N ALA A 405 11.86 -11.83 9.20
CA ALA A 405 12.27 -12.23 10.55
C ALA A 405 11.28 -13.24 11.15
N ILE A 406 9.98 -12.98 11.04
CA ILE A 406 8.92 -13.90 11.48
C ILE A 406 9.01 -15.24 10.73
N LEU A 407 9.18 -15.23 9.40
CA LEU A 407 9.31 -16.47 8.63
C LEU A 407 10.54 -17.28 9.04
N ARG A 408 11.67 -16.62 9.29
CA ARG A 408 12.87 -17.28 9.81
C ARG A 408 12.62 -17.89 11.19
N LYS A 409 12.05 -17.10 12.10
CA LYS A 409 11.71 -17.56 13.46
C LYS A 409 10.75 -18.74 13.42
N LEU A 410 9.68 -18.67 12.62
CA LEU A 410 8.72 -19.76 12.44
C LEU A 410 9.39 -21.02 11.89
N ARG A 411 10.33 -20.89 10.95
CA ARG A 411 11.08 -22.03 10.42
C ARG A 411 11.94 -22.68 11.51
N ASP A 412 12.68 -21.87 12.24
CA ASP A 412 13.60 -22.35 13.28
C ASP A 412 12.81 -22.95 14.47
N ASP A 413 11.70 -22.32 14.90
CA ASP A 413 10.79 -22.83 15.94
C ASP A 413 10.08 -24.12 15.50
N THR A 414 9.68 -24.22 14.22
CA THR A 414 9.05 -25.45 13.70
C THR A 414 10.05 -26.59 13.62
N ALA A 415 11.30 -26.31 13.24
CA ALA A 415 12.37 -27.31 13.22
C ALA A 415 12.72 -27.80 14.63
N ALA A 416 12.64 -26.92 15.63
CA ALA A 416 12.86 -27.24 17.04
C ALA A 416 11.62 -27.79 17.76
N CYS A 417 10.46 -27.89 17.08
CA CYS A 417 9.16 -28.23 17.69
C CYS A 417 8.74 -27.31 18.85
N LEU A 418 9.16 -26.03 18.87
CA LEU A 418 8.89 -25.06 19.94
C LEU A 418 7.73 -24.10 19.62
N PHE A 419 6.99 -24.35 18.55
CA PHE A 419 5.97 -23.41 18.08
C PHE A 419 4.71 -23.41 18.97
N HIS A 420 4.47 -22.29 19.66
CA HIS A 420 3.23 -22.09 20.42
C HIS A 420 2.22 -21.21 19.64
N PRO A 421 1.04 -21.72 19.26
CA PRO A 421 0.14 -21.05 18.32
C PRO A 421 -0.49 -19.76 18.86
N GLU A 422 -0.74 -19.67 20.17
CA GLU A 422 -1.35 -18.49 20.79
C GLU A 422 -0.34 -17.37 21.01
N TYR A 423 0.78 -17.68 21.69
CA TYR A 423 1.85 -16.72 21.96
C TYR A 423 2.43 -16.15 20.66
N SER A 424 2.61 -16.98 19.62
CA SER A 424 3.14 -16.55 18.32
C SER A 424 2.26 -15.50 17.65
N LYS A 425 0.93 -15.58 17.75
CA LYS A 425 0.04 -14.58 17.12
C LYS A 425 0.21 -13.20 17.73
N VAL A 426 0.25 -13.11 19.06
CA VAL A 426 0.37 -11.84 19.77
C VAL A 426 1.77 -11.25 19.54
N ALA A 427 2.81 -12.07 19.69
CA ALA A 427 4.19 -11.66 19.49
C ALA A 427 4.45 -11.19 18.04
N ASN A 428 3.97 -11.93 17.03
CA ASN A 428 4.15 -11.55 15.64
C ASN A 428 3.40 -10.26 15.28
N ARG A 429 2.21 -10.04 15.86
CA ARG A 429 1.46 -8.79 15.65
C ARG A 429 2.21 -7.60 16.24
N ALA A 430 2.73 -7.74 17.46
CA ALA A 430 3.56 -6.72 18.09
C ALA A 430 4.83 -6.42 17.28
N HIS A 431 5.48 -7.47 16.75
CA HIS A 431 6.68 -7.32 15.92
C HIS A 431 6.41 -6.57 14.61
N VAL A 432 5.27 -6.82 13.95
CA VAL A 432 4.88 -6.04 12.76
C VAL A 432 4.57 -4.60 13.13
N THR A 433 3.81 -4.34 14.21
CA THR A 433 3.49 -2.97 14.64
C THR A 433 4.73 -2.17 14.99
N THR A 434 5.68 -2.77 15.71
CA THR A 434 6.96 -2.12 16.05
C THR A 434 7.79 -1.83 14.80
N ALA A 435 7.87 -2.77 13.84
CA ALA A 435 8.56 -2.53 12.58
C ALA A 435 7.94 -1.40 11.75
N VAL A 436 6.61 -1.25 11.75
CA VAL A 436 5.94 -0.12 11.09
C VAL A 436 6.33 1.21 11.74
N ILE A 437 6.36 1.29 13.08
CA ILE A 437 6.80 2.49 13.81
C ILE A 437 8.26 2.84 13.46
N VAL A 438 9.13 1.83 13.39
CA VAL A 438 10.53 2.00 12.98
C VAL A 438 10.62 2.51 11.53
N GLY A 439 9.83 1.96 10.61
CA GLY A 439 9.76 2.43 9.23
C GLY A 439 9.29 3.88 9.10
N ILE A 440 8.28 4.29 9.87
CA ILE A 440 7.83 5.70 9.94
C ILE A 440 8.97 6.59 10.43
N SER A 441 9.65 6.18 11.50
CA SER A 441 10.75 6.95 12.11
C SER A 441 11.91 7.12 11.14
N ILE A 442 12.34 6.05 10.46
CA ILE A 442 13.42 6.09 9.46
C ILE A 442 13.01 6.94 8.25
N GLY A 443 11.74 6.89 7.85
CA GLY A 443 11.23 7.72 6.76
C GLY A 443 11.31 9.22 7.07
N LEU A 444 10.87 9.61 8.26
CA LEU A 444 10.96 10.98 8.77
C LEU A 444 12.41 11.50 8.83
N PHE A 445 13.38 10.63 9.13
CA PHE A 445 14.79 10.98 9.24
C PHE A 445 15.64 10.58 8.03
N SER A 446 15.00 10.31 6.88
CA SER A 446 15.70 9.82 5.69
C SER A 446 16.72 10.80 5.13
N GLU A 447 16.49 12.12 5.26
CA GLU A 447 17.45 13.15 4.84
C GLU A 447 18.73 13.13 5.67
N MET A 448 18.63 12.98 7.00
CA MET A 448 19.81 12.85 7.88
C MET A 448 20.64 11.60 7.56
N LEU A 449 20.00 10.52 7.10
CA LEU A 449 20.69 9.29 6.72
C LEU A 449 21.42 9.39 5.37
N GLN A 450 20.99 10.26 4.46
CA GLN A 450 21.63 10.42 3.15
C GLN A 450 23.01 11.06 3.23
N GLU A 451 23.29 11.87 4.25
CA GLU A 451 24.62 12.44 4.49
C GLU A 451 25.65 11.37 4.90
N GLY A 452 25.18 10.27 5.50
CA GLY A 452 25.97 9.08 5.80
C GLY A 452 26.13 8.18 4.57
N LYS A 453 27.15 8.45 3.75
CA LYS A 453 27.45 7.85 2.43
C LYS A 453 27.50 6.31 2.28
N SER A 454 27.17 5.52 3.30
CA SER A 454 27.43 4.07 3.30
C SER A 454 26.21 3.17 3.11
N MET A 455 24.96 3.61 3.38
CA MET A 455 23.78 2.74 3.25
C MET A 455 22.52 3.48 2.77
N SER A 456 21.77 2.85 1.86
CA SER A 456 20.46 3.35 1.42
C SER A 456 19.47 3.36 2.60
N PRO A 457 18.71 4.46 2.84
CA PRO A 457 17.70 4.52 3.92
C PRO A 457 16.68 3.37 3.88
N LEU A 458 16.35 2.87 2.69
CA LEU A 458 15.44 1.73 2.51
C LEU A 458 16.05 0.41 3.00
N ALA A 459 17.36 0.23 2.78
CA ALA A 459 18.08 -0.94 3.31
C ALA A 459 18.15 -0.88 4.84
N VAL A 460 18.39 0.31 5.39
CA VAL A 460 18.34 0.53 6.85
C VAL A 460 16.94 0.23 7.39
N ALA A 461 15.87 0.70 6.73
CA ALA A 461 14.49 0.40 7.12
C ALA A 461 14.19 -1.11 7.12
N PHE A 462 14.64 -1.83 6.08
CA PHE A 462 14.49 -3.28 6.02
C PHE A 462 15.23 -3.99 7.16
N VAL A 463 16.50 -3.66 7.39
CA VAL A 463 17.31 -4.28 8.45
C VAL A 463 16.74 -3.94 9.84
N ALA A 464 16.32 -2.70 10.05
CA ALA A 464 15.72 -2.27 11.29
C ALA A 464 14.36 -2.95 11.53
N GLY A 465 13.56 -3.18 10.49
CA GLY A 465 12.34 -3.98 10.60
C GLY A 465 12.62 -5.47 10.86
N TYR A 466 13.67 -6.03 10.24
CA TYR A 466 14.10 -7.41 10.45
C TYR A 466 14.63 -7.67 11.87
N ALA A 467 15.34 -6.69 12.42
CA ALA A 467 15.97 -6.77 13.73
C ALA A 467 15.40 -5.71 14.69
N SER A 468 14.08 -5.53 14.71
CA SER A 468 13.42 -4.44 15.45
C SER A 468 13.80 -4.42 16.93
N ASP A 469 13.89 -5.59 17.58
CA ASP A 469 14.32 -5.69 18.98
C ASP A 469 15.73 -5.11 19.21
N ARG A 470 16.67 -5.40 18.31
CA ARG A 470 18.05 -4.88 18.39
C ARG A 470 18.11 -3.39 18.05
N PHE A 471 17.25 -2.94 17.15
CA PHE A 471 17.11 -1.53 16.81
C PHE A 471 16.61 -0.73 18.03
N PHE A 472 15.58 -1.20 18.73
CA PHE A 472 15.11 -0.53 19.95
C PHE A 472 16.17 -0.55 21.06
N GLN A 473 16.88 -1.66 21.26
CA GLN A 473 18.02 -1.68 22.20
C GLN A 473 19.10 -0.65 21.86
N PHE A 474 19.34 -0.40 20.57
CA PHE A 474 20.25 0.65 20.13
C PHE A 474 19.70 2.05 20.43
N ILE A 475 18.42 2.30 20.13
CA ILE A 475 17.75 3.56 20.47
C ILE A 475 17.77 3.80 21.97
N ASP A 476 17.47 2.78 22.78
CA ASP A 476 17.53 2.89 24.24
C ASP A 476 18.93 3.29 24.69
N ARG A 477 19.99 2.63 24.19
CA ARG A 477 21.38 3.01 24.50
C ARG A 477 21.71 4.44 24.09
N LEU A 478 21.23 4.88 22.93
CA LEU A 478 21.41 6.26 22.46
C LEU A 478 20.68 7.26 23.36
N VAL A 479 19.44 6.96 23.75
CA VAL A 479 18.65 7.78 24.68
C VAL A 479 19.34 7.86 26.04
N HIS A 480 19.87 6.76 26.57
CA HIS A 480 20.63 6.78 27.83
C HIS A 480 21.95 7.56 27.73
N ALA A 481 22.60 7.55 26.56
CA ALA A 481 23.84 8.30 26.33
C ALA A 481 23.59 9.82 26.16
N LEU A 482 22.49 10.20 25.49
CA LEU A 482 22.12 11.60 25.25
C LEU A 482 21.41 12.24 26.44
N PHE A 483 20.67 11.43 27.21
CA PHE A 483 19.95 11.85 28.41
C PHE A 483 20.38 10.94 29.58
N PRO A 484 21.60 11.15 30.13
CA PRO A 484 21.99 10.49 31.37
C PRO A 484 20.93 10.82 32.42
N SER A 485 20.16 9.82 32.84
CA SER A 485 19.26 10.01 33.96
C SER A 485 20.12 10.13 35.20
N ASP A 486 20.24 11.33 35.77
CA ASP A 486 20.88 11.62 37.07
C ASP A 486 20.14 10.97 38.27
N ARG A 487 19.48 9.83 38.05
CA ARG A 487 19.00 8.99 39.14
C ARG A 487 20.08 7.96 39.47
N GLU A 488 21.06 8.43 40.23
CA GLU A 488 21.57 7.62 41.34
C GLU A 488 20.35 7.22 42.18
N GLN A 489 19.77 6.07 41.87
CA GLN A 489 18.86 5.41 42.78
C GLN A 489 19.76 4.89 43.92
N PRO A 490 19.58 5.36 45.17
CA PRO A 490 20.31 4.82 46.30
C PRO A 490 20.09 3.31 46.32
N GLU A 491 21.19 2.56 46.28
CA GLU A 491 21.20 1.11 46.42
C GLU A 491 20.25 0.71 47.57
N PRO A 492 19.17 -0.07 47.31
CA PRO A 492 18.37 -0.57 48.41
C PRO A 492 19.30 -1.41 49.30
N PRO A 493 19.24 -1.23 50.64
CA PRO A 493 20.17 -1.87 51.56
C PRO A 493 20.11 -3.38 51.35
N SER A 494 21.28 -3.96 51.11
CA SER A 494 21.48 -5.40 50.90
C SER A 494 20.62 -6.22 51.86
N GLU A 495 19.62 -6.90 51.31
CA GLU A 495 18.76 -7.81 52.04
C GLU A 495 19.63 -8.91 52.69
N PRO A 496 19.56 -9.11 54.02
CA PRO A 496 20.45 -10.02 54.72
C PRO A 496 20.24 -11.44 54.21
N LYS A 497 21.33 -12.03 53.71
CA LYS A 497 21.49 -13.41 53.26
C LYS A 497 20.77 -14.37 54.22
N ARG A 498 19.57 -14.80 53.82
CA ARG A 498 18.74 -15.77 54.56
C ARG A 498 19.53 -17.07 54.69
N GLU A 499 20.06 -17.32 55.88
CA GLU A 499 20.73 -18.56 56.26
C GLU A 499 19.81 -19.75 55.97
N ARG A 500 20.32 -20.66 55.14
CA ARG A 500 19.69 -21.93 54.82
C ARG A 500 19.70 -22.79 56.11
N PRO A 501 18.56 -23.28 56.62
CA PRO A 501 18.53 -24.15 57.79
C PRO A 501 19.39 -25.39 57.56
N ALA A 502 20.25 -25.69 58.52
CA ALA A 502 21.10 -26.87 58.53
C ALA A 502 20.24 -28.15 58.46
N ALA A 503 20.64 -29.06 57.57
CA ALA A 503 20.08 -30.41 57.50
C ALA A 503 20.41 -31.16 58.80
N ALA A 504 19.37 -31.52 59.54
CA ALA A 504 19.48 -32.40 60.69
C ALA A 504 19.47 -33.87 60.22
N GLY A 505 20.48 -34.64 60.62
CA GLY A 505 20.39 -36.10 60.69
C GLY A 505 21.40 -36.89 59.85
N GLU A 506 22.68 -36.84 60.21
CA GLU A 506 23.60 -37.97 59.98
C GLU A 506 23.90 -38.63 61.32
N THR A 507 23.38 -39.85 61.48
CA THR A 507 23.62 -40.75 62.60
C THR A 507 25.00 -41.41 62.42
N PRO A 508 25.90 -41.40 63.42
CA PRO A 508 27.20 -42.08 63.28
C PRO A 508 27.04 -43.59 63.41
N LEU A 509 27.59 -44.32 62.43
CA LEU A 509 27.76 -45.76 62.46
C LEU A 509 28.81 -46.13 63.51
N SER A 510 28.42 -46.93 64.50
CA SER A 510 29.31 -47.50 65.51
C SER A 510 30.25 -48.53 64.88
N ALA A 511 31.56 -48.34 65.07
CA ALA A 511 32.57 -49.36 64.84
C ALA A 511 32.61 -50.29 66.07
N GLN A 512 32.48 -51.60 65.85
CA GLN A 512 32.92 -52.63 66.80
C GLN A 512 34.04 -53.45 66.16
N THR A 513 35.10 -53.58 66.95
CA THR A 513 36.20 -54.55 66.91
C THR A 513 35.74 -56.00 66.89
#